data_AF-A0A1Y2FAN4-F1
#
_entry.id   AF-A0A1Y2FAN4-F1
#
_cell.length_a   1.000
_cell.length_b   1.000
_cell.length_c   1.000
_cell.angle_alpha   90.00
_cell.angle_beta   90.00
_cell.angle_gamma   90.00
#
_symmetry.space_group_name_H-M   'P 1'
#
loop_
_entity.id
_entity.type
_entity.pdbx_description
1 polymer ?
#
loop_
_entity_poly.entity_id
_entity_poly.type
_entity_poly.pdbx_seq_one_letter_code
_entity_poly.pdbx_strand_id
1 'polypeptide(L)'
;MFGLPTRASYSLSAASPAIIDDITPRHTLNVQDFDGQSKQYTVTKACAKIVIYNSKNLTLRLQALPLTSTIELFGSAFITLILDCPSTSPPLGILQLDPTLSSVHIQYAHPALVGSIVLAPNLTGGEGERTFGFKGLSLQVGEEEAFELVDGEGRIHEPGVGGAVIAPESEEARGLPTQWVVKLGGEGKGWEAQPLKRSSSKEYPLL
;
A
#
# COMPACT_ATOMS: atom_id res chain seq x y z
N MET A 1 -15.20 -8.86 35.69
CA MET A 1 -14.26 -7.85 35.16
C MET A 1 -13.79 -8.36 33.81
N PHE A 2 -14.41 -7.92 32.71
CA PHE A 2 -14.01 -8.35 31.36
C PHE A 2 -12.81 -7.49 30.94
N GLY A 3 -11.61 -8.08 30.94
CA GLY A 3 -10.45 -7.42 30.34
C GLY A 3 -10.77 -7.13 28.88
N LEU A 4 -10.62 -5.88 28.46
CA LEU A 4 -10.69 -5.53 27.05
C LEU A 4 -9.71 -6.44 26.29
N PRO A 5 -10.13 -7.15 25.24
CA PRO A 5 -9.23 -8.02 24.50
C PRO A 5 -8.09 -7.17 23.94
N THR A 6 -6.89 -7.38 24.46
CA THR A 6 -5.66 -6.78 23.93
C THR A 6 -5.44 -7.30 22.53
N ARG A 7 -5.27 -6.39 21.55
CA ARG A 7 -4.79 -6.78 20.22
C ARG A 7 -3.42 -7.43 20.40
N ALA A 8 -3.27 -8.64 19.89
CA ALA A 8 -2.00 -9.35 19.95
C ALA A 8 -1.13 -8.94 18.75
N SER A 9 0.18 -8.90 18.93
CA SER A 9 1.14 -8.62 17.84
C SER A 9 1.70 -9.93 17.32
N TYR A 10 1.76 -10.08 16.00
CA TYR A 10 2.60 -11.07 15.33
C TYR A 10 3.75 -10.33 14.67
N SER A 11 4.97 -10.50 15.18
CA SER A 11 6.16 -9.83 14.64
C SER A 11 6.86 -10.74 13.64
N LEU A 12 6.97 -10.30 12.39
CA LEU A 12 7.78 -10.99 11.39
C LEU A 12 9.26 -10.83 11.72
N SER A 13 10.02 -11.92 11.65
CA SER A 13 11.46 -11.92 11.91
C SER A 13 12.19 -12.93 11.03
N ALA A 14 13.52 -12.94 11.11
CA ALA A 14 14.34 -13.91 10.39
C ALA A 14 14.07 -15.37 10.82
N ALA A 15 13.54 -15.58 12.03
CA ALA A 15 13.16 -16.89 12.55
C ALA A 15 11.73 -17.30 12.19
N SER A 16 10.92 -16.39 11.65
CA SER A 16 9.56 -16.70 11.22
C SER A 16 9.59 -17.72 10.08
N PRO A 17 8.66 -18.69 10.06
CA PRO A 17 8.54 -19.61 8.96
C PRO A 17 8.18 -18.86 7.67
N ALA A 18 8.58 -19.41 6.51
CA ALA A 18 8.22 -18.84 5.21
C ALA A 18 6.69 -18.89 4.97
N ILE A 19 5.99 -19.83 5.61
CA ILE A 19 4.53 -19.91 5.60
C ILE A 19 4.05 -19.60 7.02
N ILE A 20 3.23 -18.56 7.15
CA ILE A 20 2.67 -18.07 8.41
C ILE A 20 1.20 -18.47 8.44
N ASP A 21 0.89 -19.48 9.24
CA ASP A 21 -0.44 -20.07 9.38
C ASP A 21 -0.96 -20.06 10.83
N ASP A 22 -0.15 -19.60 11.77
CA ASP A 22 -0.49 -19.43 13.19
C ASP A 22 -1.06 -18.03 13.50
N ILE A 23 -1.13 -17.15 12.49
CA ILE A 23 -1.78 -15.85 12.61
C ILE A 23 -3.30 -15.98 12.74
N THR A 24 -3.94 -15.01 13.39
CA THR A 24 -5.37 -15.03 13.70
C THR A 24 -5.98 -13.65 13.46
N PRO A 25 -7.31 -13.56 13.32
CA PRO A 25 -8.07 -12.31 13.27
C PRO A 25 -7.78 -11.28 14.37
N ARG A 26 -7.19 -11.68 15.49
CA ARG A 26 -6.83 -10.78 16.61
C ARG A 26 -5.44 -10.17 16.47
N HIS A 27 -4.63 -10.71 15.56
CA HIS A 27 -3.24 -10.29 15.39
C HIS A 27 -3.13 -9.07 14.49
N THR A 28 -2.26 -8.13 14.86
CA THR A 28 -1.64 -7.23 13.89
C THR A 28 -0.34 -7.88 13.43
N LEU A 29 -0.18 -8.07 12.12
CA LEU A 29 1.10 -8.47 11.53
C LEU A 29 2.00 -7.24 11.46
N ASN A 30 3.09 -7.24 12.22
CA ASN A 30 4.08 -6.18 12.24
C ASN A 30 5.35 -6.65 11.55
N VAL A 31 5.72 -5.97 10.46
CA VAL A 31 7.00 -6.11 9.78
C VAL A 31 7.76 -4.81 10.05
N GLN A 32 8.62 -4.81 11.06
CA GLN A 32 9.24 -3.59 11.56
C GLN A 32 10.76 -3.78 11.65
N ASP A 33 11.51 -2.78 11.18
CA ASP A 33 12.98 -2.74 11.28
C ASP A 33 13.62 -4.03 10.72
N PHE A 34 13.02 -4.57 9.65
CA PHE A 34 13.30 -5.91 9.17
C PHE A 34 13.89 -5.92 7.76
N ASP A 35 15.05 -6.58 7.61
CA ASP A 35 15.62 -6.93 6.31
C ASP A 35 15.24 -8.37 5.97
N GLY A 36 14.34 -8.54 4.99
CA GLY A 36 13.86 -9.83 4.55
C GLY A 36 14.89 -10.63 3.74
N GLN A 37 16.04 -10.04 3.38
CA GLN A 37 17.10 -10.70 2.61
C GLN A 37 16.57 -11.33 1.30
N SER A 38 15.66 -10.62 0.64
CA SER A 38 14.96 -11.03 -0.58
C SER A 38 14.13 -12.31 -0.43
N LYS A 39 13.75 -12.68 0.80
CA LYS A 39 12.87 -13.83 1.06
C LYS A 39 11.41 -13.48 0.83
N GLN A 40 10.65 -14.52 0.50
CA GLN A 40 9.20 -14.46 0.47
C GLN A 40 8.60 -15.07 1.73
N TYR A 41 7.60 -14.39 2.29
CA TYR A 41 6.74 -14.86 3.37
C TYR A 41 5.30 -14.92 2.89
N THR A 42 4.60 -16.01 3.18
CA THR A 42 3.20 -16.23 2.78
C THR A 42 2.32 -16.27 4.02
N VAL A 43 1.35 -15.37 4.11
CA VAL A 43 0.34 -15.32 5.16
C VAL A 43 -0.92 -16.01 4.67
N THR A 44 -1.28 -17.13 5.29
CA THR A 44 -2.37 -17.99 4.81
C THR A 44 -3.72 -17.71 5.46
N LYS A 45 -3.73 -16.97 6.58
CA LYS A 45 -4.94 -16.64 7.35
C LYS A 45 -5.10 -15.15 7.55
N ALA A 46 -6.35 -14.72 7.65
CA ALA A 46 -6.68 -13.31 7.90
C ALA A 46 -6.16 -12.86 9.27
N CYS A 47 -5.60 -11.65 9.30
CA CYS A 47 -5.23 -10.94 10.52
C CYS A 47 -6.10 -9.69 10.69
N ALA A 48 -5.97 -8.95 11.79
CA ALA A 48 -6.70 -7.70 11.97
C ALA A 48 -6.19 -6.63 10.99
N LYS A 49 -4.88 -6.43 10.94
CA LYS A 49 -4.18 -5.33 10.24
C LYS A 49 -2.76 -5.76 9.90
N ILE A 50 -2.19 -5.21 8.83
CA ILE A 50 -0.78 -5.37 8.49
C ILE A 50 -0.09 -4.01 8.54
N VAL A 51 1.07 -3.95 9.17
CA VAL A 51 1.92 -2.76 9.24
C VAL A 51 3.33 -3.17 8.79
N ILE A 52 3.85 -2.47 7.80
CA ILE A 52 5.22 -2.63 7.29
C ILE A 52 5.93 -1.29 7.46
N TYR A 53 6.93 -1.26 8.34
CA TYR A 53 7.65 -0.06 8.72
C TYR A 53 9.16 -0.27 8.71
N ASN A 54 9.89 0.68 8.15
CA ASN A 54 11.36 0.72 8.16
C ASN A 54 11.99 -0.63 7.77
N SER A 55 11.40 -1.28 6.77
CA SER A 55 11.74 -2.65 6.38
C SER A 55 12.17 -2.70 4.92
N LYS A 56 12.91 -3.75 4.54
CA LYS A 56 13.41 -3.87 3.18
C LYS A 56 13.62 -5.29 2.68
N ASN A 57 13.79 -5.41 1.37
CA ASN A 57 14.17 -6.64 0.67
C ASN A 57 13.25 -7.82 1.01
N LEU A 58 11.93 -7.67 0.87
CA LEU A 58 11.01 -8.75 1.21
C LEU A 58 9.82 -8.82 0.25
N THR A 59 9.36 -10.04 0.02
CA THR A 59 8.07 -10.30 -0.61
C THR A 59 7.09 -10.80 0.44
N LEU A 60 5.96 -10.13 0.59
CA LEU A 60 4.87 -10.57 1.45
C LEU A 60 3.69 -10.98 0.57
N ARG A 61 3.37 -12.27 0.55
CA ARG A 61 2.21 -12.83 -0.15
C ARG A 61 1.06 -13.04 0.84
N LEU A 62 -0.11 -12.52 0.52
CA LEU A 62 -1.32 -12.63 1.31
C LEU A 62 -2.33 -13.52 0.58
N GLN A 63 -2.63 -14.69 1.16
CA GLN A 63 -3.71 -15.56 0.69
C GLN A 63 -5.03 -15.31 1.41
N ALA A 64 -5.01 -14.42 2.41
CA ALA A 64 -6.19 -13.89 3.08
C ALA A 64 -5.95 -12.42 3.44
N LEU A 65 -6.95 -11.57 3.19
CA LEU A 65 -6.87 -10.14 3.47
C LEU A 65 -7.07 -9.83 4.96
N PRO A 66 -6.51 -8.71 5.47
CA PRO A 66 -6.77 -8.25 6.82
C PRO A 66 -8.24 -7.84 7.00
N LEU A 67 -8.81 -8.09 8.19
CA LEU A 67 -10.22 -7.84 8.50
C LEU A 67 -10.57 -6.36 8.67
N THR A 68 -9.64 -5.55 9.17
CA THR A 68 -9.82 -4.09 9.18
C THR A 68 -9.63 -3.50 7.78
N SER A 69 -9.25 -4.35 6.82
CA SER A 69 -9.06 -3.98 5.43
C SER A 69 -7.95 -2.94 5.24
N THR A 70 -7.07 -2.74 6.22
CA THR A 70 -5.97 -1.77 6.15
C THR A 70 -4.61 -2.48 6.14
N ILE A 71 -3.80 -2.11 5.15
CA ILE A 71 -2.36 -2.36 5.11
C ILE A 71 -1.67 -0.99 5.12
N GLU A 72 -0.72 -0.80 6.02
CA GLU A 72 0.11 0.41 6.09
C GLU A 72 1.54 0.07 5.71
N LEU A 73 2.13 0.84 4.80
CA LEU A 73 3.50 0.69 4.34
C LEU A 73 4.19 2.06 4.35
N PHE A 74 5.27 2.18 5.13
CA PHE A 74 6.00 3.43 5.27
C PHE A 74 7.47 3.22 5.63
N GLY A 75 8.33 4.17 5.23
CA GLY A 75 9.77 4.14 5.51
C GLY A 75 10.52 2.93 4.93
N SER A 76 9.98 2.26 3.90
CA SER A 76 10.42 0.93 3.48
C SER A 76 10.93 0.90 2.04
N ALA A 77 11.76 -0.08 1.70
CA ALA A 77 12.36 -0.18 0.37
C ALA A 77 12.47 -1.61 -0.17
N PHE A 78 12.38 -1.81 -1.49
CA PHE A 78 12.45 -3.14 -2.12
C PHE A 78 11.42 -4.12 -1.53
N ILE A 79 10.15 -3.68 -1.55
CA ILE A 79 9.02 -4.43 -0.99
C ILE A 79 8.14 -4.88 -2.13
N THR A 80 7.83 -6.18 -2.17
CA THR A 80 6.79 -6.73 -3.04
C THR A 80 5.62 -7.21 -2.19
N LEU A 81 4.44 -6.63 -2.37
CA LEU A 81 3.21 -7.09 -1.73
C LEU A 81 2.35 -7.81 -2.76
N ILE A 82 2.06 -9.09 -2.54
CA ILE A 82 1.24 -9.90 -3.45
C ILE A 82 -0.07 -10.23 -2.75
N LEU A 83 -1.19 -9.71 -3.24
CA LEU A 83 -2.53 -10.04 -2.79
C LEU A 83 -3.05 -11.18 -3.66
N ASP A 84 -2.93 -12.40 -3.17
CA ASP A 84 -3.20 -13.66 -3.86
C ASP A 84 -4.37 -14.40 -3.18
N CYS A 85 -5.48 -13.69 -3.03
CA CYS A 85 -6.69 -14.20 -2.40
C CYS A 85 -7.66 -14.74 -3.47
N PRO A 86 -8.61 -15.61 -3.10
CA PRO A 86 -9.65 -16.07 -4.04
C PRO A 86 -10.49 -14.92 -4.60
N SER A 87 -10.99 -15.07 -5.83
CA SER A 87 -11.85 -14.09 -6.53
C SER A 87 -13.12 -13.68 -5.80
N THR A 88 -13.57 -14.51 -4.86
CA THR A 88 -14.74 -14.27 -4.01
C THR A 88 -14.43 -13.44 -2.76
N SER A 89 -13.16 -13.11 -2.52
CA SER A 89 -12.74 -12.27 -1.39
C SER A 89 -13.25 -10.83 -1.57
N PRO A 90 -13.65 -10.15 -0.49
CA PRO A 90 -13.94 -8.72 -0.57
C PRO A 90 -12.68 -7.94 -0.99
N PRO A 91 -12.83 -6.75 -1.57
CA PRO A 91 -11.68 -5.90 -1.89
C PRO A 91 -10.92 -5.50 -0.63
N LEU A 92 -9.61 -5.26 -0.77
CA LEU A 92 -8.84 -4.57 0.26
C LEU A 92 -9.43 -3.18 0.44
N GLY A 93 -9.84 -2.81 1.64
CA GLY A 93 -10.45 -1.50 1.90
C GLY A 93 -9.48 -0.35 1.62
N ILE A 94 -8.31 -0.35 2.30
CA ILE A 94 -7.29 0.68 2.22
C ILE A 94 -5.88 0.05 2.19
N LEU A 95 -5.10 0.41 1.18
CA LEU A 95 -3.64 0.33 1.21
C LEU A 95 -3.11 1.76 1.42
N GLN A 96 -2.53 2.02 2.59
CA GLN A 96 -1.95 3.33 2.90
C GLN A 96 -0.44 3.28 2.65
N LEU A 97 0.01 4.13 1.74
CA LEU A 97 1.40 4.27 1.33
C LEU A 97 1.87 5.66 1.77
N ASP A 98 2.67 5.71 2.84
CA ASP A 98 3.24 6.96 3.34
C ASP A 98 4.75 7.02 3.04
N PRO A 99 5.27 8.19 2.66
CA PRO A 99 6.69 8.36 2.40
C PRO A 99 7.52 8.16 3.69
N THR A 100 8.78 7.76 3.61
CA THR A 100 9.56 7.52 2.39
C THR A 100 9.42 6.08 1.88
N LEU A 101 9.16 5.87 0.60
CA LEU A 101 9.13 4.54 -0.04
C LEU A 101 10.05 4.49 -1.27
N SER A 102 10.75 3.36 -1.46
CA SER A 102 11.59 3.13 -2.65
C SER A 102 11.43 1.70 -3.21
N SER A 103 11.22 1.54 -4.51
CA SER A 103 11.12 0.23 -5.17
C SER A 103 10.06 -0.66 -4.52
N VAL A 104 8.82 -0.16 -4.49
CA VAL A 104 7.66 -0.88 -3.95
C VAL A 104 6.80 -1.37 -5.10
N HIS A 105 6.49 -2.66 -5.10
CA HIS A 105 5.63 -3.29 -6.09
C HIS A 105 4.42 -3.93 -5.42
N ILE A 106 3.22 -3.58 -5.87
CA ILE A 106 1.97 -4.14 -5.36
C ILE A 106 1.30 -4.94 -6.48
N GLN A 107 1.13 -6.24 -6.27
CA GLN A 107 0.49 -7.14 -7.22
C GLN A 107 -0.84 -7.64 -6.65
N TYR A 108 -1.90 -7.52 -7.42
CA TYR A 108 -3.21 -8.07 -7.12
C TYR A 108 -3.50 -9.23 -8.07
N ALA A 109 -3.88 -10.41 -7.55
CA ALA A 109 -4.17 -11.57 -8.40
C ALA A 109 -5.37 -11.35 -9.33
N HIS A 110 -6.33 -10.50 -8.93
CA HIS A 110 -7.48 -10.14 -9.76
C HIS A 110 -8.04 -8.76 -9.39
N PRO A 111 -8.77 -8.10 -10.32
CA PRO A 111 -9.32 -6.75 -10.12
C PRO A 111 -10.15 -6.59 -8.84
N ALA A 112 -10.91 -7.62 -8.45
CA ALA A 112 -11.79 -7.55 -7.28
C ALA A 112 -11.08 -7.40 -5.92
N LEU A 113 -9.75 -7.60 -5.84
CA LEU A 113 -8.98 -7.31 -4.61
C LEU A 113 -8.60 -5.85 -4.47
N VAL A 114 -8.63 -5.08 -5.56
CA VAL A 114 -8.24 -3.68 -5.55
C VAL A 114 -9.32 -2.89 -4.84
N GLY A 115 -8.97 -2.22 -3.74
CA GLY A 115 -9.77 -1.11 -3.23
C GLY A 115 -8.99 0.18 -3.22
N SER A 116 -9.08 0.95 -2.14
CA SER A 116 -8.51 2.30 -2.13
C SER A 116 -7.03 2.26 -1.82
N ILE A 117 -6.21 2.82 -2.70
CA ILE A 117 -4.78 3.04 -2.43
C ILE A 117 -4.62 4.51 -2.07
N VAL A 118 -4.22 4.80 -0.84
CA VAL A 118 -4.02 6.16 -0.36
C VAL A 118 -2.54 6.48 -0.41
N LEU A 119 -2.17 7.54 -1.14
CA LEU A 119 -0.81 8.06 -1.18
C LEU A 119 -0.76 9.43 -0.52
N ALA A 120 0.29 9.68 0.25
CA ALA A 120 0.54 10.98 0.88
C ALA A 120 1.88 11.56 0.42
N PRO A 121 2.01 12.03 -0.85
CA PRO A 121 3.23 12.68 -1.33
C PRO A 121 3.63 13.83 -0.40
N ASN A 122 4.89 13.81 0.02
CA ASN A 122 5.46 14.83 0.90
C ASN A 122 6.55 15.58 0.16
N LEU A 123 6.17 16.70 -0.47
CA LEU A 123 7.11 17.55 -1.19
C LEU A 123 8.08 18.20 -0.20
N THR A 124 9.31 17.70 -0.19
CA THR A 124 10.39 18.13 0.71
C THR A 124 11.68 18.35 -0.07
N GLY A 125 12.65 19.04 0.54
CA GLY A 125 13.95 19.34 -0.08
C GLY A 125 14.10 20.79 -0.58
N GLY A 126 15.33 21.17 -0.90
CA GLY A 126 15.67 22.47 -1.49
C GLY A 126 15.49 22.51 -3.01
N GLU A 127 15.73 23.66 -3.64
CA GLU A 127 15.76 23.75 -5.11
C GLU A 127 16.81 22.79 -5.69
N GLY A 128 16.39 21.93 -6.63
CA GLY A 128 17.24 20.88 -7.23
C GLY A 128 17.31 19.55 -6.48
N GLU A 129 16.79 19.46 -5.25
CA GLU A 129 16.75 18.21 -4.45
C GLU A 129 15.32 17.85 -3.99
N ARG A 130 14.31 18.44 -4.64
CA ARG A 130 12.91 18.19 -4.27
C ARG A 130 12.55 16.73 -4.49
N THR A 131 11.76 16.18 -3.59
CA THR A 131 11.22 14.82 -3.69
C THR A 131 9.82 14.76 -3.09
N PHE A 132 8.99 13.86 -3.62
CA PHE A 132 7.71 13.49 -2.99
C PHE A 132 7.87 12.45 -1.87
N GLY A 133 9.09 11.93 -1.67
CA GLY A 133 9.37 10.82 -0.76
C GLY A 133 8.98 9.44 -1.33
N PHE A 134 8.71 9.34 -2.63
CA PHE A 134 8.44 8.08 -3.33
C PHE A 134 9.43 7.90 -4.49
N LYS A 135 9.84 6.67 -4.75
CA LYS A 135 10.67 6.30 -5.90
C LYS A 135 10.34 4.87 -6.33
N GLY A 136 10.03 4.62 -7.60
CA GLY A 136 9.75 3.27 -8.11
C GLY A 136 8.58 2.59 -7.38
N LEU A 137 7.38 3.14 -7.50
CA LEU A 137 6.14 2.54 -7.01
C LEU A 137 5.31 2.07 -8.21
N SER A 138 5.00 0.77 -8.25
CA SER A 138 4.19 0.20 -9.33
C SER A 138 3.09 -0.72 -8.83
N LEU A 139 2.01 -0.78 -9.60
CA LEU A 139 0.78 -1.51 -9.31
C LEU A 139 0.47 -2.47 -10.46
N GLN A 140 0.17 -3.73 -10.16
CA GLN A 140 -0.14 -4.75 -11.18
C GLN A 140 -1.42 -5.50 -10.81
N VAL A 141 -2.24 -5.80 -11.81
CA VAL A 141 -3.43 -6.65 -11.65
C VAL A 141 -3.36 -7.83 -12.60
N GLY A 142 -3.51 -9.04 -12.07
CA GLY A 142 -3.40 -10.27 -12.84
C GLY A 142 -2.06 -10.40 -13.55
N GLU A 143 -2.13 -10.69 -14.85
CA GLU A 143 -0.97 -10.84 -15.75
C GLU A 143 -0.70 -9.57 -16.58
N GLU A 144 -1.42 -8.47 -16.30
CA GLU A 144 -1.22 -7.21 -17.03
C GLU A 144 0.16 -6.61 -16.74
N GLU A 145 0.60 -5.70 -17.60
CA GLU A 145 1.81 -4.91 -17.34
C GLU A 145 1.61 -4.03 -16.09
N ALA A 146 2.67 -3.89 -15.29
CA ALA A 146 2.61 -3.05 -14.11
C ALA A 146 2.48 -1.58 -14.49
N PHE A 147 1.48 -0.91 -13.93
CA PHE A 147 1.36 0.54 -14.00
C PHE A 147 2.37 1.18 -13.04
N GLU A 148 3.34 1.91 -13.58
CA GLU A 148 4.30 2.69 -12.81
C GLU A 148 3.63 3.99 -12.33
N LEU A 149 3.26 4.06 -11.07
CA LEU A 149 2.63 5.24 -10.47
C LEU A 149 3.68 6.29 -10.06
N VAL A 150 4.86 5.83 -9.62
CA VAL A 150 6.03 6.68 -9.38
C VAL A 150 7.24 6.02 -10.00
N ASP A 151 7.96 6.73 -10.85
CA ASP A 151 9.10 6.14 -11.55
C ASP A 151 10.39 6.08 -10.73
N GLY A 152 11.41 5.47 -11.33
CA GLY A 152 12.75 5.37 -10.76
C GLY A 152 13.46 6.70 -10.52
N GLU A 153 12.92 7.85 -10.96
CA GLU A 153 13.42 9.19 -10.66
C GLU A 153 12.58 9.90 -9.60
N GLY A 154 11.45 9.32 -9.18
CA GLY A 154 10.55 9.89 -8.19
C GLY A 154 9.49 10.81 -8.79
N ARG A 155 9.25 10.74 -10.11
CA ARG A 155 8.18 11.49 -10.78
C ARG A 155 6.87 10.71 -10.69
N ILE A 156 5.77 11.41 -10.44
CA ILE A 156 4.43 10.82 -10.36
C ILE A 156 3.85 10.73 -11.77
N HIS A 157 3.35 9.56 -12.16
CA HIS A 157 2.61 9.37 -13.40
C HIS A 157 1.12 9.37 -13.07
N GLU A 158 0.38 10.38 -13.53
CA GLU A 158 -1.05 10.44 -13.27
C GLU A 158 -1.77 9.29 -13.96
N PRO A 159 -2.61 8.53 -13.25
CA PRO A 159 -3.42 7.48 -13.86
C PRO A 159 -4.44 8.05 -14.87
N GLY A 160 -4.55 7.41 -16.05
CA GLY A 160 -5.53 7.75 -17.08
C GLY A 160 -4.93 7.89 -18.48
N VAL A 161 -5.79 8.05 -19.50
CA VAL A 161 -5.35 8.22 -20.90
C VAL A 161 -4.68 9.59 -21.06
N GLY A 162 -3.40 9.59 -21.40
CA GLY A 162 -2.61 10.82 -21.54
C GLY A 162 -2.15 11.43 -20.21
N GLY A 163 -2.05 10.61 -19.16
CA GLY A 163 -1.60 11.01 -17.83
C GLY A 163 -0.32 11.86 -17.86
N ALA A 164 -0.34 12.96 -17.13
CA ALA A 164 0.83 13.82 -17.00
C ALA A 164 1.90 13.16 -16.12
N VAL A 165 3.16 13.46 -16.42
CA VAL A 165 4.29 13.13 -15.54
C VAL A 165 4.63 14.37 -14.74
N ILE A 166 4.48 14.28 -13.42
CA ILE A 166 4.71 15.40 -12.50
C ILE A 166 6.04 15.16 -11.79
N ALA A 167 7.01 16.02 -12.10
CA ALA A 167 8.32 15.97 -11.47
C ALA A 167 8.35 16.80 -10.17
N PRO A 168 9.12 16.41 -9.14
CA PRO A 168 9.18 17.14 -7.87
C PRO A 168 9.57 18.63 -7.99
N GLU A 169 10.34 18.97 -9.00
CA GLU A 169 10.82 20.32 -9.31
C GLU A 169 9.81 21.19 -10.08
N SER A 170 8.73 20.59 -10.60
CA SER A 170 7.78 21.30 -11.46
C SER A 170 6.86 22.25 -10.69
N GLU A 171 6.22 23.19 -11.39
CA GLU A 171 5.24 24.09 -10.75
C GLU A 171 3.96 23.34 -10.38
N GLU A 172 3.58 22.34 -11.17
CA GLU A 172 2.44 21.44 -10.91
C GLU A 172 2.61 20.69 -9.58
N ALA A 173 3.85 20.33 -9.20
CA ALA A 173 4.16 19.69 -7.92
C ALA A 173 3.66 20.49 -6.70
N ARG A 174 3.64 21.82 -6.80
CA ARG A 174 3.17 22.72 -5.72
C ARG A 174 1.65 22.68 -5.53
N GLY A 175 0.92 22.27 -6.57
CA GLY A 175 -0.54 22.17 -6.57
C GLY A 175 -1.08 20.79 -6.19
N LEU A 176 -0.20 19.80 -5.96
CA LEU A 176 -0.63 18.46 -5.60
C LEU A 176 -1.37 18.46 -4.25
N PRO A 177 -2.50 17.74 -4.13
CA PRO A 177 -3.13 17.54 -2.84
C PRO A 177 -2.22 16.72 -1.92
N THR A 178 -2.35 16.98 -0.63
CA THR A 178 -1.59 16.30 0.43
C THR A 178 -1.85 14.79 0.48
N GLN A 179 -3.02 14.35 0.00
CA GLN A 179 -3.40 12.94 -0.05
C GLN A 179 -4.20 12.66 -1.32
N TRP A 180 -3.88 11.53 -1.95
CA TRP A 180 -4.45 11.02 -3.18
C TRP A 180 -5.11 9.67 -2.91
N VAL A 181 -6.19 9.38 -3.63
CA VAL A 181 -6.77 8.04 -3.67
C VAL A 181 -6.66 7.52 -5.10
N VAL A 182 -5.88 6.46 -5.26
CA VAL A 182 -5.75 5.69 -6.49
C VAL A 182 -6.65 4.47 -6.40
N LYS A 183 -7.38 4.18 -7.47
CA LYS A 183 -8.26 3.03 -7.61
C LYS A 183 -8.15 2.44 -9.01
N LEU A 184 -8.51 1.18 -9.15
CA LEU A 184 -8.80 0.63 -10.46
C LEU A 184 -10.18 1.13 -10.91
N GLY A 185 -10.23 1.76 -12.08
CA GLY A 185 -11.46 2.19 -12.72
C GLY A 185 -12.35 0.99 -13.11
N GLY A 186 -13.57 1.29 -13.53
CA GLY A 186 -14.48 0.26 -14.08
C GLY A 186 -13.90 -0.42 -15.32
N GLU A 187 -14.59 -1.44 -15.84
CA GLU A 187 -14.14 -2.22 -17.00
C GLU A 187 -13.60 -1.33 -18.14
N GLY A 188 -12.33 -1.54 -18.49
CA GLY A 188 -11.63 -0.83 -19.57
C GLY A 188 -11.11 0.57 -19.25
N LYS A 189 -11.25 1.09 -18.02
CA LYS A 189 -10.86 2.47 -17.66
C LYS A 189 -9.45 2.61 -17.07
N GLY A 190 -8.76 1.50 -16.81
CA GLY A 190 -7.40 1.52 -16.23
C GLY A 190 -7.38 2.09 -14.81
N TRP A 191 -6.23 2.56 -14.34
CA TRP A 191 -6.09 3.20 -13.03
C TRP A 191 -6.62 4.64 -13.06
N GLU A 192 -7.21 5.09 -11.95
CA GLU A 192 -7.73 6.45 -11.75
C GLU A 192 -7.20 7.02 -10.44
N ALA A 193 -6.90 8.32 -10.41
CA ALA A 193 -6.52 9.05 -9.20
C ALA A 193 -7.45 10.24 -8.94
N GLN A 194 -7.70 10.51 -7.66
CA GLN A 194 -8.41 11.72 -7.24
C GLN A 194 -7.88 12.24 -5.90
N PRO A 195 -7.97 13.56 -5.64
CA PRO A 195 -7.68 14.11 -4.33
C PRO A 195 -8.56 13.46 -3.25
N LEU A 196 -7.98 13.10 -2.10
CA LEU A 196 -8.77 12.66 -0.95
C LEU A 196 -9.57 13.85 -0.42
N LYS A 197 -10.87 13.87 -0.71
CA LYS A 197 -11.80 14.86 -0.14
C LYS A 197 -11.92 14.57 1.37
N ARG A 198 -11.33 15.41 2.21
CA ARG A 198 -11.68 15.44 3.63
C ARG A 198 -13.12 15.94 3.71
N SER A 199 -14.07 15.07 4.07
CA SER A 199 -15.38 15.58 4.46
C SER A 199 -15.18 16.49 5.66
N SER A 200 -15.61 17.74 5.55
CA SER A 200 -15.67 18.69 6.66
C SER A 200 -16.73 18.30 7.71
N SER A 201 -17.43 17.18 7.50
CA SER A 201 -18.34 16.59 8.46
C SER A 201 -17.95 15.14 8.75
N LYS A 202 -17.65 14.86 10.02
CA LYS A 202 -17.95 13.56 10.60
C LYS A 202 -19.47 13.49 10.73
N GLU A 203 -20.17 13.18 9.65
CA GLU A 203 -21.52 12.65 9.78
C GLU A 203 -21.39 11.23 10.31
N TYR A 204 -21.42 11.12 11.64
CA TYR A 204 -21.82 9.88 12.27
C TYR A 204 -23.28 9.63 11.86
N PRO A 205 -23.64 8.44 11.35
CA PRO A 205 -25.04 8.08 11.32
C PRO A 205 -25.53 8.11 12.77
N LEU A 206 -26.47 9.01 13.04
CA LEU A 206 -27.29 8.93 14.25
C LEU A 206 -28.06 7.62 14.15
N LEU A 207 -27.78 6.71 15.11
CA LEU A 207 -28.60 5.53 15.36
C LEU A 207 -30.03 5.94 15.72
#